data_AF-A0A0F3PEA9-F1
#
_entry.id   AF-A0A0F3PEA9-F1
#
_cell.length_a   1.000
_cell.length_b   1.000
_cell.length_c   1.000
_cell.angle_alpha   90.00
_cell.angle_beta   90.00
_cell.angle_gamma   90.00
#
_symmetry.space_group_name_H-M   'P 1'
#
loop_
_entity.id
_entity.type
_entity.pdbx_description
1 polymer ?
#
loop_
_entity_poly.entity_id
_entity_poly.type
_entity_poly.pdbx_seq_one_letter_code
_entity_poly.pdbx_strand_id
1 'polypeptide(L)'
;MPSISSSSKFIKQLLNKINISEVETLLIIHDPDIIGLKLKISWVVRRGRVRKTWVLEQKFKNQSLKITIGVFPYLSIKEAIKKAIELKTLMVNGIDPREVRRQQQIEENEKRLKARQDITFKQLCDKYEEYSKIYTTNWKEYADRVHTYAQAL
;
A
#
# COMPACT_ATOMS: atom_id res chain seq x y z
N MET A 1 -21.76 7.18 25.52
CA MET A 1 -20.67 6.80 24.59
C MET A 1 -20.23 5.40 24.96
N PRO A 2 -20.15 4.43 24.04
CA PRO A 2 -19.68 3.10 24.41
C PRO A 2 -18.17 3.17 24.61
N SER A 3 -17.74 3.11 25.87
CA SER A 3 -16.37 2.85 26.28
C SER A 3 -16.00 1.42 25.89
N ILE A 4 -15.54 1.24 24.66
CA ILE A 4 -14.99 -0.04 24.22
C ILE A 4 -13.68 -0.21 24.99
N SER A 5 -13.73 -1.04 26.03
CA SER A 5 -12.56 -1.48 26.79
C SER A 5 -11.44 -1.89 25.83
N SER A 6 -10.25 -1.35 26.07
CA SER A 6 -9.00 -1.49 25.29
C SER A 6 -8.49 -2.94 25.16
N SER A 7 -9.29 -3.93 25.58
CA SER A 7 -8.96 -5.35 25.75
C SER A 7 -9.82 -6.30 24.91
N SER A 8 -10.70 -5.80 24.01
CA SER A 8 -11.52 -6.72 23.22
C SER A 8 -10.67 -7.47 22.19
N LYS A 9 -10.66 -8.81 22.24
CA LYS A 9 -10.16 -9.65 21.14
C LYS A 9 -10.70 -9.13 19.81
N PHE A 10 -9.88 -9.12 18.77
CA PHE A 10 -10.32 -8.70 17.44
C PHE A 10 -11.40 -9.64 16.92
N ILE A 11 -12.66 -9.23 17.03
CA ILE A 11 -13.80 -9.93 16.45
C ILE A 11 -14.19 -9.19 15.16
N LYS A 12 -14.19 -9.90 14.02
CA LYS A 12 -14.49 -9.33 12.69
C LYS A 12 -15.81 -8.53 12.68
N GLN A 13 -16.84 -9.05 13.33
CA GLN A 13 -18.15 -8.39 13.43
C GLN A 13 -18.07 -7.06 14.20
N LEU A 14 -17.31 -7.02 15.30
CA LEU A 14 -17.09 -5.80 16.07
C LEU A 14 -16.32 -4.78 15.25
N LEU A 15 -15.23 -5.20 14.60
CA LEU A 15 -14.41 -4.33 13.77
C LEU A 15 -15.19 -3.71 12.61
N ASN A 16 -16.12 -4.44 12.00
CA ASN A 16 -16.97 -3.90 10.92
C ASN A 16 -17.91 -2.79 11.42
N LYS A 17 -18.43 -2.91 12.64
CA LYS A 17 -19.36 -1.93 13.23
C LYS A 17 -18.67 -0.64 13.68
N ILE A 18 -17.35 -0.66 13.90
CA ILE A 18 -16.61 0.55 14.29
C ILE A 18 -16.59 1.53 13.11
N ASN A 19 -17.28 2.65 13.32
CA ASN A 19 -17.23 3.81 12.45
C ASN A 19 -16.65 4.98 13.24
N ILE A 20 -15.82 5.77 12.57
CA ILE A 20 -15.15 6.94 13.14
C ILE A 20 -15.68 8.16 12.39
N SER A 21 -15.89 9.26 13.10
CA SER A 21 -16.37 10.52 12.52
C SER A 21 -15.23 11.52 12.32
N GLU A 22 -15.54 12.68 11.77
CA GLU A 22 -14.59 13.77 11.57
C GLU A 22 -14.02 14.35 12.88
N VAL A 23 -14.77 14.24 13.99
CA VAL A 23 -14.40 14.77 15.31
C VAL A 23 -13.32 13.91 15.99
N GLU A 24 -13.42 12.58 15.88
CA GLU A 24 -12.41 11.65 16.38
C GLU A 24 -11.54 11.18 15.23
N THR A 25 -10.44 11.84 14.91
CA THR A 25 -9.70 11.48 13.68
C THR A 25 -8.97 10.12 13.74
N LEU A 26 -8.77 9.56 14.94
CA LEU A 26 -7.94 8.38 15.17
C LEU A 26 -8.41 7.54 16.37
N LEU A 27 -8.55 6.23 16.15
CA LEU A 27 -8.75 5.22 17.19
C LEU A 27 -7.73 4.09 17.02
N ILE A 28 -7.19 3.60 18.15
CA ILE A 28 -6.20 2.53 18.17
C ILE A 28 -6.73 1.42 19.08
N ILE A 29 -6.79 0.21 18.54
CA ILE A 29 -7.19 -0.99 19.29
C ILE A 29 -5.98 -1.91 19.37
N HIS A 30 -5.63 -2.34 20.57
CA HIS A 30 -4.50 -3.25 20.78
C HIS A 30 -4.97 -4.70 20.70
N ASP A 31 -4.09 -5.57 20.18
CA ASP A 31 -4.27 -7.01 20.34
C ASP A 31 -3.99 -7.39 21.80
N PRO A 32 -4.88 -8.12 22.48
CA PRO A 32 -4.62 -8.57 23.85
C PRO A 32 -3.59 -9.71 23.91
N ASP A 33 -3.47 -10.52 22.85
CA ASP A 33 -2.65 -11.73 22.84
C ASP A 33 -1.25 -11.44 22.26
N ILE A 34 -1.13 -10.50 21.32
CA ILE A 34 0.12 -10.14 20.64
C ILE A 34 0.57 -8.73 21.01
N ILE A 35 1.54 -8.65 21.93
CA ILE A 35 2.14 -7.37 22.35
C ILE A 35 2.60 -6.55 21.14
N GLY A 36 2.20 -5.29 21.08
CA GLY A 36 2.61 -4.35 20.03
C GLY A 36 1.81 -4.44 18.73
N LEU A 37 1.02 -5.51 18.52
CA LEU A 37 0.07 -5.57 17.41
C LEU A 37 -1.13 -4.68 17.74
N LYS A 38 -1.50 -3.83 16.79
CA LYS A 38 -2.65 -2.94 16.93
C LYS A 38 -3.34 -2.67 15.60
N LEU A 39 -4.64 -2.44 15.67
CA LEU A 39 -5.44 -1.93 14.58
C LEU A 39 -5.56 -0.42 14.71
N LYS A 40 -4.94 0.30 13.77
CA LYS A 40 -5.08 1.75 13.63
C LYS A 40 -6.29 2.04 12.74
N ILE A 41 -7.27 2.74 13.27
CA ILE A 41 -8.47 3.15 12.55
C ILE A 41 -8.42 4.69 12.43
N SER A 42 -8.33 5.21 11.22
CA SER A 42 -8.18 6.65 10.97
C SER A 42 -9.22 7.16 9.99
N TRP A 43 -9.78 8.34 10.27
CA TRP A 43 -10.62 9.07 9.32
C TRP A 43 -9.75 9.68 8.21
N VAL A 44 -10.10 9.44 6.95
CA VAL A 44 -9.41 10.02 5.80
C VAL A 44 -10.25 11.17 5.25
N VAL A 45 -9.90 12.40 5.67
CA VAL A 45 -10.64 13.65 5.37
C VAL A 45 -10.95 13.79 3.87
N ARG A 46 -9.94 13.65 2.99
CA ARG A 46 -10.12 13.83 1.53
C ARG A 46 -11.08 12.86 0.85
N ARG A 47 -11.42 11.73 1.48
CA ARG A 47 -12.27 10.68 0.89
C ARG A 47 -13.53 10.40 1.69
N GLY A 48 -13.72 11.05 2.85
CA GLY A 48 -14.83 10.77 3.78
C GLY A 48 -14.90 9.29 4.17
N ARG A 49 -13.76 8.60 4.29
CA ARG A 49 -13.69 7.15 4.50
C ARG A 49 -12.81 6.80 5.69
N VAL A 50 -13.22 5.77 6.42
CA VAL A 50 -12.43 5.17 7.50
C VAL A 50 -11.43 4.19 6.91
N ARG A 51 -10.15 4.33 7.28
CA ARG A 51 -9.09 3.37 6.94
C ARG A 51 -8.67 2.57 8.17
N LYS A 52 -8.68 1.25 8.05
CA LYS A 52 -8.31 0.29 9.11
C LYS A 52 -7.00 -0.40 8.74
N THR A 53 -5.94 -0.17 9.51
CA THR A 53 -4.57 -0.61 9.16
C THR A 53 -3.96 -1.39 10.32
N TRP A 54 -3.46 -2.59 10.03
CA TRP A 54 -2.69 -3.41 10.96
C TRP A 54 -1.27 -2.88 11.09
N VAL A 55 -0.86 -2.63 12.33
CA VAL A 55 0.47 -2.09 12.65
C VAL A 55 1.07 -2.91 13.79
N LEU A 56 2.34 -3.24 13.66
CA LEU A 56 3.17 -3.82 14.72
C LEU A 56 4.16 -2.76 15.20
N GLU A 57 4.13 -2.43 16.48
CA GLU A 57 5.10 -1.57 17.14
C GLU A 57 5.88 -2.38 18.18
N GLN A 58 7.20 -2.49 17.99
CA GLN A 58 8.08 -3.33 18.81
C GLN A 58 9.46 -2.68 18.91
N LYS A 59 10.18 -2.87 20.03
CA LYS A 59 11.58 -2.44 20.14
C LYS A 59 12.51 -3.50 19.52
N PHE A 60 13.52 -3.06 18.78
CA PHE A 60 14.56 -3.89 18.20
C PHE A 60 15.89 -3.14 18.22
N LYS A 61 16.96 -3.76 18.71
CA LYS A 61 18.29 -3.11 18.85
C LYS A 61 18.20 -1.71 19.48
N ASN A 62 17.45 -1.59 20.57
CA ASN A 62 17.15 -0.35 21.30
C ASN A 62 16.41 0.75 20.51
N GLN A 63 15.95 0.47 19.28
CA GLN A 63 15.16 1.39 18.47
C GLN A 63 13.69 0.95 18.43
N SER A 64 12.77 1.92 18.43
CA SER A 64 11.35 1.64 18.22
C SER A 64 11.08 1.40 16.74
N LEU A 65 10.59 0.20 16.44
CA LEU A 65 10.26 -0.23 15.10
C LEU A 65 8.75 -0.24 14.93
N LYS A 66 8.27 0.54 13.96
CA LYS A 66 6.87 0.57 13.54
C LYS A 66 6.74 -0.02 12.15
N ILE A 67 5.99 -1.11 12.04
CA ILE A 67 5.80 -1.86 10.80
C ILE A 67 4.31 -1.90 10.46
N THR A 68 3.95 -1.39 9.28
CA THR A 68 2.62 -1.62 8.72
C THR A 68 2.55 -3.01 8.09
N ILE A 69 1.61 -3.84 8.55
CA ILE A 69 1.40 -5.21 8.05
C ILE A 69 0.47 -5.20 6.83
N GLY A 70 -0.63 -4.45 6.90
CA GLY A 70 -1.62 -4.38 5.83
C GLY A 70 -2.90 -3.66 6.23
N VAL A 71 -3.91 -3.71 5.36
CA VAL A 71 -5.18 -2.99 5.52
C VAL A 71 -6.32 -3.99 5.68
N PHE A 72 -7.18 -3.78 6.68
CA PHE A 72 -8.43 -4.53 6.85
C PHE A 72 -9.52 -3.95 5.92
N PRO A 73 -10.38 -4.77 5.29
CA PRO A 73 -10.57 -6.21 5.44
C PRO A 73 -9.74 -7.09 4.50
N TYR A 74 -8.95 -6.50 3.60
CA TYR A 74 -8.12 -7.24 2.64
C TYR A 74 -7.13 -8.18 3.32
N LEU A 75 -6.63 -7.77 4.49
CA LEU A 75 -5.83 -8.61 5.37
C LEU A 75 -6.65 -8.94 6.62
N SER A 76 -7.00 -10.21 6.75
CA SER A 76 -7.83 -10.71 7.84
C SER A 76 -7.09 -10.69 9.17
N ILE A 77 -7.83 -10.82 10.28
CA ILE A 77 -7.25 -10.85 11.63
C ILE A 77 -6.25 -12.01 11.77
N LYS A 78 -6.60 -13.21 11.29
CA LYS A 78 -5.73 -14.39 11.34
C LYS A 78 -4.43 -14.19 10.56
N GLU A 79 -4.51 -13.59 9.38
CA GLU A 79 -3.33 -13.28 8.58
C GLU A 79 -2.47 -12.18 9.23
N ALA A 80 -3.10 -11.18 9.85
CA ALA A 80 -2.38 -10.12 10.58
C ALA A 80 -1.59 -10.70 11.75
N ILE A 81 -2.22 -11.59 12.53
CA ILE A 81 -1.60 -12.34 13.61
C ILE A 81 -0.43 -13.18 13.09
N LYS A 82 -0.66 -13.99 12.05
CA LYS A 82 0.39 -14.83 11.45
C LYS A 82 1.60 -14.00 11.01
N LYS A 83 1.38 -12.91 10.27
CA LYS A 83 2.45 -12.02 9.83
C LYS A 83 3.14 -11.31 11.00
N ALA A 84 2.41 -10.94 12.05
CA ALA A 84 3.01 -10.34 13.24
C ALA A 84 3.96 -11.32 13.95
N ILE A 85 3.57 -12.59 14.05
CA ILE A 85 4.42 -13.65 14.60
C ILE A 85 5.67 -13.84 13.73
N GLU A 86 5.51 -13.97 12.40
CA GLU A 86 6.64 -14.10 11.47
C GLU A 86 7.64 -12.94 11.60
N LEU A 87 7.14 -11.69 11.67
CA LEU A 87 7.98 -10.51 11.88
C LEU A 87 8.72 -10.56 13.21
N LYS A 88 8.06 -10.99 14.29
CA LYS A 88 8.71 -11.16 15.59
C LYS A 88 9.77 -12.25 15.57
N THR A 89 9.52 -13.37 14.90
CA THR A 89 10.49 -14.46 14.74
C THR A 89 11.74 -13.98 14.00
N LEU A 90 11.60 -13.18 12.95
CA LEU A 90 12.76 -12.56 12.27
C LEU A 90 13.60 -11.70 13.22
N MET A 91 12.93 -10.90 14.05
CA MET A 91 13.59 -10.04 15.04
C MET A 91 14.31 -10.86 16.12
N VAL A 92 13.71 -11.97 16.57
CA VAL A 92 14.35 -12.91 17.51
C VAL A 92 15.61 -13.52 16.89
N ASN A 93 15.57 -13.83 15.60
CA ASN A 93 16.73 -14.32 14.84
C ASN A 93 17.76 -13.22 14.52
N GLY A 94 17.58 -11.99 15.02
CA GLY A 94 18.48 -10.86 14.81
C GLY A 94 18.39 -10.20 13.43
N ILE A 95 17.43 -10.61 12.60
CA ILE A 95 17.20 -10.09 11.24
C ILE A 95 16.28 -8.87 11.34
N ASP A 96 16.69 -7.75 10.74
CA ASP A 96 15.81 -6.57 10.64
C ASP A 96 14.72 -6.80 9.57
N PRO A 97 13.42 -6.75 9.93
CA PRO A 97 12.35 -6.91 8.96
C PRO A 97 12.32 -5.85 7.84
N ARG A 98 12.94 -4.68 8.04
CA ARG A 98 13.05 -3.63 7.01
C ARG A 98 13.98 -4.07 5.89
N GLU A 99 15.07 -4.74 6.22
CA GLU A 99 16.04 -5.25 5.24
C GLU A 99 15.40 -6.35 4.39
N VAL A 100 14.65 -7.26 5.01
CA VAL A 100 13.88 -8.29 4.31
C VAL A 100 12.91 -7.67 3.29
N ARG A 101 12.19 -6.62 3.69
CA ARG A 101 11.28 -5.89 2.78
C ARG A 101 12.03 -5.19 1.64
N ARG A 102 13.18 -4.58 1.94
CA ARG A 102 14.01 -3.93 0.93
C ARG A 102 14.47 -4.95 -0.11
N GLN A 103 14.93 -6.12 0.34
CA GLN A 103 15.38 -7.18 -0.55
C GLN A 103 14.25 -7.71 -1.43
N GLN A 104 13.06 -7.91 -0.87
CA GLN A 104 11.88 -8.31 -1.64
C GLN A 104 11.52 -7.29 -2.72
N GLN A 105 11.60 -5.99 -2.41
CA GLN A 105 11.34 -4.94 -3.39
C GLN A 105 12.40 -4.90 -4.49
N ILE A 106 13.67 -5.11 -4.16
CA ILE A 106 14.75 -5.19 -5.15
C ILE A 106 14.48 -6.37 -6.10
N GLU A 107 14.19 -7.55 -5.56
CA GLU A 107 13.92 -8.75 -6.34
C GLU A 107 12.67 -8.59 -7.23
N GLU A 108 11.59 -8.00 -6.71
CA GLU A 108 10.38 -7.70 -7.49
C GLU A 108 10.68 -6.70 -8.62
N ASN A 109 11.46 -5.66 -8.34
CA ASN A 109 11.87 -4.68 -9.34
C ASN A 109 12.75 -5.31 -10.42
N GLU A 110 13.68 -6.20 -10.06
CA GLU A 110 14.50 -6.95 -11.01
C GLU A 110 13.64 -7.87 -11.89
N LYS A 111 12.68 -8.60 -11.31
CA LYS A 111 11.73 -9.41 -12.07
C LYS A 111 10.93 -8.56 -13.04
N ARG A 112 10.44 -7.39 -12.60
CA ARG A 112 9.73 -6.44 -13.45
C ARG A 112 10.62 -5.89 -14.57
N LEU A 113 11.90 -5.61 -14.31
CA LEU A 113 12.85 -5.17 -15.32
C LEU A 113 13.16 -6.27 -16.33
N LYS A 114 13.35 -7.52 -15.90
CA LYS A 114 13.55 -8.67 -16.80
C LYS A 114 12.30 -8.99 -17.64
N ALA A 115 11.12 -8.77 -17.08
CA ALA A 115 9.85 -8.95 -17.77
C ALA A 115 9.50 -7.77 -18.69
N ARG A 116 10.19 -6.63 -18.58
CA ARG A 116 10.04 -5.55 -19.55
C ARG A 116 10.61 -6.00 -20.88
N GLN A 117 9.80 -5.93 -21.91
CA GLN A 117 10.30 -5.89 -23.27
C GLN A 117 10.80 -4.48 -23.51
N ASP A 118 12.09 -4.35 -23.80
CA ASP A 118 12.64 -3.08 -24.26
C ASP A 118 12.02 -2.77 -25.62
N ILE A 119 11.17 -1.74 -25.66
CA ILE A 119 10.63 -1.22 -26.91
C ILE A 119 11.59 -0.14 -27.42
N THR A 120 11.89 -0.17 -28.71
CA THR A 120 12.67 0.91 -29.32
C THR A 120 11.82 2.18 -29.39
N PHE A 121 12.46 3.35 -29.42
CA PHE A 121 11.76 4.63 -29.57
C PHE A 121 10.83 4.63 -30.81
N LYS A 122 11.29 4.03 -31.92
CA LYS A 122 10.48 3.83 -33.12
C LYS A 122 9.20 3.03 -32.86
N GLN A 123 9.30 1.88 -32.18
CA GLN A 123 8.15 1.04 -31.84
C GLN A 123 7.16 1.72 -30.89
N LEU A 124 7.66 2.61 -30.01
CA LEU A 124 6.81 3.45 -29.17
C LEU A 124 6.03 4.47 -30.01
N CYS A 125 6.68 5.14 -30.96
CA CYS A 125 6.03 6.06 -31.90
C CYS A 125 4.95 5.35 -32.72
N ASP A 126 5.27 4.19 -33.28
CA ASP A 126 4.33 3.41 -34.09
C ASP A 126 3.07 3.02 -33.28
N LYS A 127 3.24 2.53 -32.04
CA LYS A 127 2.12 2.20 -31.14
C LYS A 127 1.31 3.43 -30.73
N TYR A 128 1.97 4.57 -30.50
CA TYR A 128 1.29 5.81 -30.15
C TYR A 128 0.46 6.34 -31.31
N GLU A 129 0.96 6.24 -32.53
CA GLU A 129 0.23 6.63 -33.74
C GLU A 129 -1.04 5.77 -33.91
N GLU A 130 -0.92 4.45 -33.72
CA GLU A 130 -2.06 3.53 -33.78
C GLU A 130 -3.10 3.83 -32.69
N TYR A 131 -2.67 4.11 -31.46
CA TYR A 131 -3.57 4.50 -30.36
C TYR A 131 -4.25 5.86 -30.63
N SER A 132 -3.52 6.85 -31.13
CA SER A 132 -4.06 8.19 -31.37
C SER A 132 -5.10 8.22 -32.49
N LYS A 133 -4.98 7.36 -33.51
CA LYS A 133 -6.00 7.17 -34.56
C LYS A 133 -7.34 6.71 -34.01
N ILE A 134 -7.34 5.95 -32.90
CA ILE A 134 -8.55 5.38 -32.29
C ILE A 134 -9.26 6.39 -31.39
N TYR A 135 -8.51 7.21 -30.64
CA TYR A 135 -9.06 8.03 -29.56
C TYR A 135 -9.10 9.53 -29.82
N THR A 136 -8.49 10.01 -30.90
CA THR A 136 -8.43 11.44 -31.23
C THR A 136 -9.20 11.71 -32.52
N THR A 137 -10.37 12.36 -32.44
CA THR A 137 -11.16 12.76 -33.62
C THR A 137 -10.36 13.64 -34.59
N ASN A 138 -9.39 14.40 -34.07
CA ASN A 138 -8.55 15.34 -34.81
C ASN A 138 -7.09 14.93 -34.94
N TRP A 139 -6.80 13.61 -34.91
CA TRP A 139 -5.42 13.11 -35.01
C TRP A 139 -4.68 13.60 -36.26
N LYS A 140 -5.39 13.83 -37.37
CA LYS A 140 -4.85 14.39 -38.62
C LYS A 140 -4.35 15.83 -38.45
N GLU A 141 -5.15 16.71 -37.84
CA GLU A 141 -4.74 18.11 -37.60
C GLU A 141 -3.54 18.20 -36.63
N TYR A 142 -3.46 17.28 -35.67
CA TYR A 142 -2.33 17.23 -34.74
C TYR A 142 -1.06 16.69 -35.40
N ALA A 143 -1.19 15.68 -36.28
CA ALA A 143 -0.08 15.17 -37.08
C ALA A 143 0.49 16.24 -38.02
N ASP A 144 -0.38 17.00 -38.70
CA ASP A 144 0.04 18.09 -39.59
C ASP A 144 0.77 19.19 -38.83
N ARG A 145 0.31 19.58 -37.62
CA ARG A 145 1.03 20.53 -36.77
C ARG A 145 2.42 20.04 -36.40
N VAL A 146 2.54 18.79 -35.93
CA VAL A 146 3.84 18.21 -35.54
C VAL A 146 4.80 18.18 -36.74
N HIS A 147 4.31 17.80 -37.92
CA HIS A 147 5.09 17.77 -39.15
C HIS A 147 5.56 19.17 -39.59
N THR A 148 4.71 20.18 -39.39
CA THR A 148 5.03 21.58 -39.70
C THR A 148 6.12 22.12 -38.77
N TYR A 149 6.03 21.85 -37.47
CA TYR A 149 7.07 22.24 -36.51
C TYR A 149 8.39 21.49 -36.71
N ALA A 150 8.34 20.23 -37.13
CA ALA A 150 9.56 19.45 -37.42
C ALA A 150 10.31 19.94 -38.67
N GLN A 151 9.61 20.52 -39.65
CA GLN A 151 10.24 21.12 -40.85
C GLN A 151 10.79 22.54 -40.61
N ALA A 152 10.40 23.19 -39.51
CA ALA A 152 10.84 24.53 -39.14
C ALA A 152 12.10 24.53 -38.25
N LEU A 153 12.64 23.35 -37.92
CA LEU A 153 13.93 23.12 -37.25
C LEU A 153 15.00 22.77 -38.28
#